data_AF-A0A6A6S665-F1
#
_entry.id   AF-A0A6A6S665-F1
#
_cell.length_a   1.000
_cell.length_b   1.000
_cell.length_c   1.000
_cell.angle_alpha   90.00
_cell.angle_beta   90.00
_cell.angle_gamma   90.00
#
_symmetry.space_group_name_H-M   'P 1'
#
loop_
_entity.id
_entity.type
_entity.pdbx_description
1 polymer ?
#
loop_
_entity_poly.entity_id
_entity_poly.type
_entity_poly.pdbx_seq_one_letter_code
_entity_poly.pdbx_strand_id
1 'polypeptide(L)'
;MALSPFVLSWAPLQIDALGMVTMLGADQVNTYIGRMTYSCITDMLPLLGTFVIAGNKFAEPIPGFVLYNITDGIIATDLAGWFARWLLCQDLTPSKSTIEITITKRPRRPAAAALAYTIGLCVVLPPILISILGHDWWGLGNSLCMLFSCFVRKIVIEMCKDTLDDAAEEAEKTDCEPVKVFLTMPTGQGVTIRTSRSVIINCLLTEPRTTHRKFYDTVRGLGWLTFGCQVVALGMSSFLIQLLTVVVMVSATVLATRGVGDDETRIGQRLLLKRSEYDGTGFRAKSYARLDLKDTEEDSMVHWNMFPRRSNSRWWETYRKCLAEDNKRFDTWDQRLKNQQVPE
;
A
#
# COMPACT_ATOMS: atom_id res chain seq x y z
N MET A 1 12.68 -14.15 -41.36
CA MET A 1 12.35 -15.49 -40.79
C MET A 1 10.85 -15.46 -40.51
N ALA A 2 10.02 -15.92 -41.44
CA ALA A 2 8.57 -15.91 -41.28
C ALA A 2 8.19 -17.00 -40.25
N LEU A 3 7.42 -16.63 -39.23
CA LEU A 3 6.78 -17.62 -38.34
C LEU A 3 5.89 -18.53 -39.20
N SER A 4 5.93 -19.84 -38.97
CA SER A 4 5.19 -20.76 -39.82
C SER A 4 3.68 -20.51 -39.68
N PRO A 5 2.91 -20.53 -40.79
CA PRO A 5 1.46 -20.27 -40.78
C PRO A 5 0.68 -21.26 -39.90
N PHE A 6 1.27 -22.42 -39.61
CA PHE A 6 0.75 -23.40 -38.67
C PHE A 6 0.66 -22.86 -37.22
N VAL A 7 1.69 -22.15 -36.75
CA VAL A 7 1.71 -21.59 -35.39
C VAL A 7 0.68 -20.46 -35.22
N LEU A 8 0.43 -19.70 -36.30
CA LEU A 8 -0.55 -18.61 -36.31
C LEU A 8 -2.01 -19.09 -36.35
N SER A 9 -2.25 -20.28 -36.91
CA SER A 9 -3.61 -20.86 -37.07
C SER A 9 -3.97 -21.91 -36.01
N TRP A 10 -3.04 -22.25 -35.12
CA TRP A 10 -3.23 -23.26 -34.08
C TRP A 10 -4.09 -22.69 -32.93
N ALA A 11 -5.35 -23.13 -32.84
CA ALA A 11 -6.30 -22.73 -31.80
C ALA A 11 -7.02 -23.93 -31.12
N PRO A 12 -6.30 -24.87 -30.49
CA PRO A 12 -6.93 -26.01 -29.81
C PRO A 12 -7.51 -25.66 -28.42
N LEU A 13 -7.18 -24.49 -27.88
CA LEU A 13 -7.51 -24.05 -26.53
C LEU A 13 -8.41 -22.80 -26.60
N GLN A 14 -9.70 -22.97 -26.34
CA GLN A 14 -10.63 -21.86 -26.08
C GLN A 14 -10.40 -21.33 -24.66
N ILE A 15 -9.25 -20.69 -24.45
CA ILE A 15 -8.98 -19.99 -23.20
C ILE A 15 -9.71 -18.65 -23.27
N ASP A 16 -10.61 -18.40 -22.33
CA ASP A 16 -11.16 -17.05 -22.09
C ASP A 16 -10.08 -16.18 -21.44
N ALA A 17 -9.07 -15.81 -22.25
CA ALA A 17 -7.97 -14.94 -21.85
C ALA A 17 -8.50 -13.58 -21.41
N LEU A 18 -9.68 -13.19 -21.89
CA LEU A 18 -10.37 -11.98 -21.50
C LEU A 18 -10.88 -12.07 -20.05
N GLY A 19 -11.60 -13.14 -19.67
CA GLY A 19 -12.02 -13.37 -18.29
C GLY A 19 -10.86 -13.39 -17.30
N MET A 20 -9.74 -14.03 -17.69
CA MET A 20 -8.52 -14.03 -16.87
C MET A 20 -7.90 -12.64 -16.71
N VAL A 21 -7.79 -11.85 -17.79
CA VAL A 21 -7.16 -10.53 -17.73
C VAL A 21 -8.01 -9.51 -16.94
N THR A 22 -9.33 -9.71 -16.93
CA THR A 22 -10.29 -8.79 -16.31
C THR A 22 -10.58 -9.10 -14.84
N MET A 23 -10.51 -10.36 -14.40
CA MET A 23 -10.81 -10.72 -13.01
C MET A 23 -9.59 -11.04 -12.16
N LEU A 24 -8.54 -11.64 -12.73
CA LEU A 24 -7.40 -12.09 -11.93
C LEU A 24 -6.52 -10.92 -11.52
N GLY A 25 -6.14 -10.90 -10.24
CA GLY A 25 -5.18 -9.94 -9.72
C GLY A 25 -5.75 -8.56 -9.38
N ALA A 26 -7.04 -8.29 -9.62
CA ALA A 26 -7.61 -6.95 -9.42
C ALA A 26 -7.46 -6.44 -7.97
N ASP A 27 -7.75 -7.29 -6.98
CA ASP A 27 -7.63 -6.93 -5.56
C ASP A 27 -6.17 -6.78 -5.13
N GLN A 28 -5.30 -7.65 -5.63
CA GLN A 28 -3.86 -7.60 -5.34
C GLN A 28 -3.24 -6.34 -5.96
N VAL A 29 -3.63 -5.98 -7.19
CA VAL A 29 -3.20 -4.77 -7.88
C VAL A 29 -3.76 -3.53 -7.20
N ASN A 30 -5.02 -3.54 -6.77
CA ASN A 30 -5.64 -2.47 -5.99
C ASN A 30 -4.84 -2.17 -4.72
N THR A 31 -4.48 -3.20 -3.98
CA THR A 31 -3.69 -3.09 -2.75
C THR A 31 -2.27 -2.61 -3.05
N TYR A 32 -1.61 -3.25 -4.02
CA TYR A 32 -0.22 -2.97 -4.39
C TYR A 32 0.00 -1.57 -4.98
N ILE A 33 -0.88 -1.12 -5.88
CA ILE A 33 -0.76 0.21 -6.49
C ILE A 33 -1.09 1.29 -5.47
N GLY A 34 -2.15 1.07 -4.69
CA GLY A 34 -2.66 2.10 -3.79
C GLY A 34 -1.73 2.42 -2.63
N ARG A 35 -0.75 1.57 -2.29
CA ARG A 35 0.26 1.90 -1.26
C ARG A 35 1.21 3.04 -1.65
N MET A 36 1.26 3.46 -2.92
CA MET A 36 2.05 4.60 -3.41
C MET A 36 3.58 4.55 -3.13
N THR A 37 4.17 3.36 -3.03
CA THR A 37 5.64 3.20 -2.97
C THR A 37 6.26 3.35 -4.36
N TYR A 38 7.58 3.49 -4.42
CA TYR A 38 8.33 3.48 -5.68
C TYR A 38 8.94 2.12 -5.92
N SER A 39 8.90 1.67 -7.18
CA SER A 39 9.67 0.53 -7.64
C SER A 39 10.61 0.92 -8.77
N CYS A 40 11.85 0.44 -8.73
CA CYS A 40 12.76 0.59 -9.87
C CYS A 40 12.53 -0.45 -10.97
N ILE A 41 11.71 -1.47 -10.69
CA ILE A 41 11.48 -2.61 -11.61
C ILE A 41 10.04 -2.62 -12.11
N THR A 42 9.05 -2.51 -11.21
CA THR A 42 7.65 -2.83 -11.52
C THR A 42 6.81 -1.61 -11.94
N ASP A 43 7.31 -0.39 -11.72
CA ASP A 43 6.59 0.87 -11.95
C ASP A 43 6.01 0.99 -13.37
N MET A 44 6.71 0.45 -14.38
CA MET A 44 6.32 0.51 -15.80
C MET A 44 5.94 -0.85 -16.41
N LEU A 45 5.81 -1.91 -15.59
CA LEU A 45 5.41 -3.22 -16.09
C LEU A 45 3.90 -3.27 -16.43
N PRO A 46 3.49 -3.99 -17.48
CA PRO A 46 2.07 -4.15 -17.79
C PRO A 46 1.38 -5.03 -16.73
N LEU A 47 0.42 -4.47 -16.00
CA LEU A 47 -0.26 -5.19 -14.93
C LEU A 47 -1.66 -5.63 -15.37
N LEU A 48 -2.17 -6.68 -14.75
CA LEU A 48 -3.58 -7.04 -14.79
C LEU A 48 -4.43 -5.99 -14.06
N GLY A 49 -5.74 -6.01 -14.28
CA GLY A 49 -6.67 -5.16 -13.52
C GLY A 49 -6.46 -3.65 -13.73
N THR A 50 -6.02 -3.20 -14.91
CA THR A 50 -5.79 -1.77 -15.20
C THR A 50 -7.03 -0.90 -15.00
N PHE A 51 -8.23 -1.49 -15.14
CA PHE A 51 -9.51 -0.84 -14.82
C PHE A 51 -9.62 -0.39 -13.36
N VAL A 52 -8.88 -0.98 -12.42
CA VAL A 52 -8.81 -0.53 -11.01
C VAL A 52 -8.30 0.91 -10.93
N ILE A 53 -7.32 1.24 -11.77
CA ILE A 53 -6.71 2.58 -11.83
C ILE A 53 -7.65 3.55 -12.52
N ALA A 54 -8.22 3.15 -13.66
CA ALA A 54 -9.19 3.96 -14.39
C ALA A 54 -10.43 4.26 -13.51
N GLY A 55 -10.90 3.25 -12.77
CA GLY A 55 -11.99 3.36 -11.79
C GLY A 55 -11.64 4.11 -10.51
N ASN A 56 -10.36 4.41 -10.25
CA ASN A 56 -9.85 5.00 -9.01
C ASN A 56 -10.14 4.17 -7.73
N LYS A 57 -10.31 2.86 -7.89
CA LYS A 57 -10.53 1.95 -6.75
C LYS A 57 -9.33 1.92 -5.79
N PHE A 58 -8.12 2.17 -6.30
CA PHE A 58 -6.88 2.20 -5.51
C PHE A 58 -6.79 3.37 -4.53
N ALA A 59 -7.57 4.42 -4.71
CA ALA A 59 -7.65 5.54 -3.78
C ALA A 59 -8.81 5.40 -2.78
N GLU A 60 -9.75 4.48 -2.97
CA GLU A 60 -10.90 4.34 -2.06
C GLU A 60 -10.43 3.96 -0.65
N PRO A 61 -11.03 4.54 0.41
CA PRO A 61 -10.67 4.23 1.79
C PRO A 61 -11.00 2.77 2.13
N ILE A 62 -10.20 2.16 3.01
CA ILE A 62 -10.42 0.79 3.48
C ILE A 62 -10.96 0.84 4.92
N PRO A 63 -12.13 0.24 5.20
CA PRO A 63 -12.69 0.25 6.55
C PRO A 63 -11.96 -0.70 7.50
N GLY A 64 -12.21 -0.53 8.81
CA GLY A 64 -11.74 -1.44 9.85
C GLY A 64 -10.44 -1.03 10.54
N PHE A 65 -9.85 0.09 10.15
CA PHE A 65 -8.73 0.70 10.87
C PHE A 65 -9.26 1.66 11.93
N VAL A 66 -8.61 1.71 13.09
CA VAL A 66 -8.90 2.72 14.12
C VAL A 66 -7.60 3.32 14.62
N LEU A 67 -7.43 4.62 14.40
CA LEU A 67 -6.29 5.40 14.84
C LEU A 67 -6.65 6.14 16.13
N TYR A 68 -5.86 5.89 17.17
CA TYR A 68 -5.93 6.55 18.46
C TYR A 68 -4.76 7.51 18.57
N ASN A 69 -5.00 8.82 18.39
CA ASN A 69 -4.03 9.85 18.75
C ASN A 69 -4.18 10.11 20.25
N ILE A 70 -3.34 9.44 21.03
CA ILE A 70 -3.43 9.40 22.49
C ILE A 70 -3.07 10.76 23.10
N THR A 71 -2.09 11.45 22.51
CA THR A 71 -1.64 12.75 23.01
C THR A 71 -2.73 13.82 22.90
N ASP A 72 -3.49 13.82 21.80
CA ASP A 72 -4.56 14.80 21.57
C ASP A 72 -5.96 14.31 21.98
N GLY A 73 -6.10 13.06 22.42
CA GLY A 73 -7.41 12.50 22.78
C GLY A 73 -8.36 12.31 21.57
N ILE A 74 -7.81 12.09 20.37
CA ILE A 74 -8.61 11.95 19.14
C ILE A 74 -8.68 10.48 18.71
N ILE A 75 -9.87 10.04 18.32
CA ILE A 75 -10.09 8.76 17.65
C ILE A 75 -10.55 9.02 16.22
N ALA A 76 -9.88 8.39 15.26
CA ALA A 76 -10.32 8.34 13.87
C ALA A 76 -10.59 6.88 13.49
N THR A 77 -11.75 6.64 12.86
CA THR A 77 -12.19 5.30 12.42
C THR A 77 -11.88 5.03 10.95
N ASP A 78 -11.16 5.95 10.32
CA ASP A 78 -10.76 5.92 8.94
C ASP A 78 -9.27 6.31 8.81
N LEU A 79 -8.66 5.79 7.75
CA LEU A 79 -7.33 6.16 7.30
C LEU A 79 -7.42 6.51 5.82
N ALA A 80 -6.49 7.36 5.37
CA ALA A 80 -6.28 7.58 3.95
C ALA A 80 -6.01 6.23 3.25
N GLY A 81 -6.65 6.01 2.10
CA GLY A 81 -6.62 4.74 1.40
C GLY A 81 -5.21 4.24 1.06
N TRP A 82 -4.28 5.17 0.82
CA TRP A 82 -2.88 4.82 0.56
C TRP A 82 -2.17 4.23 1.78
N PHE A 83 -2.40 4.82 2.95
CA PHE A 83 -1.72 4.42 4.18
C PHE A 83 -2.27 3.09 4.68
N ALA A 84 -3.59 2.90 4.60
CA ALA A 84 -4.23 1.61 4.89
C ALA A 84 -3.64 0.48 4.01
N ARG A 85 -3.49 0.71 2.70
CA ARG A 85 -2.90 -0.29 1.79
C ARG A 85 -1.42 -0.53 2.06
N TRP A 86 -0.67 0.52 2.38
CA TRP A 86 0.73 0.37 2.78
C TRP A 86 0.85 -0.54 4.01
N LEU A 87 0.05 -0.29 5.05
CA LEU A 87 0.02 -1.11 6.26
C LEU A 87 -0.34 -2.57 6.00
N LEU A 88 -1.29 -2.85 5.10
CA LEU A 88 -1.68 -4.23 4.74
C LEU A 88 -0.57 -5.00 4.03
N CYS A 89 0.35 -4.30 3.35
CA CYS A 89 1.51 -4.93 2.71
C CYS A 89 2.67 -5.16 3.69
N GLN A 90 2.64 -4.58 4.89
CA GLN A 90 3.71 -4.74 5.87
C GLN A 90 3.51 -6.05 6.66
N ASP A 91 4.59 -6.80 6.85
CA ASP A 91 4.58 -8.02 7.68
C ASP A 91 4.58 -7.69 9.19
N LEU A 92 3.53 -7.04 9.71
CA LEU A 92 3.55 -6.46 11.06
C LEU A 92 3.42 -7.52 12.16
N THR A 93 4.34 -7.48 13.12
CA THR A 93 4.25 -8.30 14.33
C THR A 93 3.35 -7.61 15.36
N PRO A 94 2.24 -8.24 15.80
CA PRO A 94 1.30 -7.63 16.74
C PRO A 94 2.01 -7.11 17.98
N SER A 95 1.70 -5.87 18.38
CA SER A 95 2.19 -5.26 19.63
C SER A 95 3.72 -5.08 19.70
N LYS A 96 4.48 -5.34 18.62
CA LYS A 96 5.94 -5.14 18.56
C LYS A 96 6.34 -4.11 17.53
N SER A 97 5.66 -4.07 16.38
CA SER A 97 6.02 -3.17 15.29
C SER A 97 5.74 -1.71 15.67
N THR A 98 6.74 -0.87 15.48
CA THR A 98 6.63 0.59 15.56
C THR A 98 6.96 1.18 14.20
N ILE A 99 6.12 2.10 13.75
CA ILE A 99 6.33 2.85 12.51
C ILE A 99 6.71 4.28 12.88
N GLU A 100 7.87 4.71 12.43
CA GLU A 100 8.35 6.08 12.55
C GLU A 100 8.13 6.78 11.20
N ILE A 101 7.34 7.85 11.20
CA ILE A 101 7.01 8.61 9.99
C ILE A 101 7.63 10.00 10.12
N THR A 102 8.55 10.30 9.21
CA THR A 102 9.29 11.56 9.16
C THR A 102 9.15 12.22 7.80
N ILE A 103 9.14 13.55 7.78
CA ILE A 103 9.19 14.31 6.54
C ILE A 103 10.66 14.55 6.20
N THR A 104 11.08 14.25 4.97
CA THR A 104 12.43 14.53 4.48
C THR A 104 12.35 14.98 3.04
N LYS A 105 13.03 16.07 2.68
CA LYS A 105 13.18 16.47 1.28
C LYS A 105 14.27 15.62 0.62
N ARG A 106 13.87 14.63 -0.18
CA ARG A 106 14.82 13.87 -1.03
C ARG A 106 14.53 14.06 -2.51
N PRO A 107 15.56 14.27 -3.33
CA PRO A 107 15.37 14.41 -4.77
C PRO A 107 14.79 13.13 -5.40
N ARG A 108 14.12 13.30 -6.54
CA ARG A 108 13.74 12.19 -7.43
C ARG A 108 15.01 11.45 -7.87
N ARG A 109 14.94 10.12 -8.01
CA ARG A 109 16.05 9.27 -8.49
C ARG A 109 15.88 9.01 -9.99
N PRO A 110 16.43 9.86 -10.88
CA PRO A 110 16.21 9.72 -12.32
C PRO A 110 16.75 8.39 -12.87
N ALA A 111 17.85 7.87 -12.31
CA ALA A 111 18.42 6.58 -12.72
C ALA A 111 17.47 5.40 -12.44
N ALA A 112 16.78 5.40 -11.30
CA ALA A 112 15.80 4.36 -10.97
C ALA A 112 14.56 4.45 -11.87
N ALA A 113 14.12 5.67 -12.20
CA ALA A 113 13.04 5.88 -13.16
C ALA A 113 13.43 5.41 -14.56
N ALA A 114 14.63 5.76 -15.04
CA ALA A 114 15.16 5.32 -16.32
C ALA A 114 15.23 3.79 -16.40
N LEU A 115 15.67 3.13 -15.32
CA LEU A 115 15.68 1.67 -15.24
C LEU A 115 14.27 1.07 -15.33
N ALA A 116 13.29 1.64 -14.63
CA ALA A 116 11.90 1.18 -14.75
C ALA A 116 11.38 1.33 -16.18
N TYR A 117 11.65 2.46 -16.85
CA TYR A 117 11.27 2.67 -18.25
C TYR A 117 11.92 1.68 -19.21
N THR A 118 13.21 1.39 -19.04
CA THR A 118 13.91 0.42 -19.90
C THR A 118 13.37 -0.99 -19.69
N ILE A 119 13.16 -1.42 -18.44
CA ILE A 119 12.56 -2.72 -18.13
C ILE A 119 11.14 -2.82 -18.71
N GLY A 120 10.30 -1.81 -18.48
CA GLY A 120 8.94 -1.77 -19.03
C GLY A 120 8.92 -1.87 -20.55
N LEU A 121 9.78 -1.11 -21.24
CA LEU A 121 9.91 -1.17 -22.69
C LEU A 121 10.38 -2.55 -23.16
N CYS A 122 11.40 -3.13 -22.52
CA CYS A 122 11.91 -4.46 -22.85
C CYS A 122 10.85 -5.55 -22.69
N VAL A 123 9.92 -5.40 -21.75
CA VAL A 123 8.82 -6.37 -21.52
C VAL A 123 7.70 -6.23 -22.56
N VAL A 124 7.40 -5.00 -22.99
CA VAL A 124 6.30 -4.72 -23.94
C VAL A 124 6.75 -4.82 -25.41
N LEU A 125 8.04 -4.65 -25.71
CA LEU A 125 8.57 -4.69 -27.07
C LEU A 125 8.40 -6.05 -27.79
N PRO A 126 8.61 -7.22 -27.16
CA PRO A 126 8.46 -8.51 -27.85
C PRO A 126 7.03 -8.75 -28.40
N PRO A 127 5.94 -8.53 -27.64
CA PRO A 127 4.58 -8.57 -28.19
C PRO A 127 4.37 -7.65 -29.40
N ILE A 128 4.93 -6.43 -29.39
CA ILE A 128 4.84 -5.48 -30.50
C ILE A 128 5.55 -6.05 -31.74
N LEU A 129 6.80 -6.49 -31.59
CA LEU A 129 7.61 -7.00 -32.71
C LEU A 129 7.01 -8.27 -33.31
N ILE A 130 6.55 -9.21 -32.47
CA ILE A 130 5.93 -10.45 -32.94
C ILE A 130 4.61 -10.14 -33.66
N SER A 131 3.82 -9.16 -33.19
CA SER A 131 2.58 -8.75 -33.86
C SER A 131 2.86 -8.19 -35.27
N ILE A 132 3.89 -7.35 -35.41
CA ILE A 132 4.30 -6.79 -36.70
C ILE A 132 4.80 -7.91 -37.64
N LEU A 133 5.65 -8.81 -37.15
CA LEU A 133 6.19 -9.93 -37.93
C LEU A 133 5.12 -10.94 -38.34
N GLY A 134 4.11 -11.13 -37.49
CA GLY A 134 2.96 -12.00 -37.74
C GLY A 134 1.85 -11.36 -38.57
N HIS A 135 1.99 -10.09 -38.97
CA HIS A 135 0.94 -9.30 -39.62
C HIS A 135 -0.40 -9.28 -38.84
N ASP A 136 -0.32 -9.35 -37.51
CA ASP A 136 -1.48 -9.33 -36.61
C ASP A 136 -1.73 -7.91 -36.10
N TRP A 137 -2.58 -7.17 -36.81
CA TRP A 137 -2.94 -5.79 -36.46
C TRP A 137 -3.72 -5.69 -35.14
N TRP A 138 -4.50 -6.71 -34.80
CA TRP A 138 -5.20 -6.77 -33.51
C TRP A 138 -4.21 -7.00 -32.37
N GLY A 139 -3.25 -7.90 -32.56
CA GLY A 139 -2.14 -8.12 -31.64
C GLY A 139 -1.29 -6.85 -31.40
N LEU A 140 -1.04 -6.08 -32.46
CA LEU A 140 -0.36 -4.78 -32.36
C LEU A 140 -1.19 -3.79 -31.55
N GLY A 141 -2.48 -3.69 -31.84
CA GLY A 141 -3.42 -2.84 -31.11
C GLY A 141 -3.45 -3.16 -29.60
N ASN A 142 -3.53 -4.45 -29.25
CA ASN A 142 -3.46 -4.92 -27.86
C ASN A 142 -2.14 -4.51 -27.19
N SER A 143 -1.01 -4.73 -27.86
CA SER A 143 0.32 -4.41 -27.31
C SER A 143 0.53 -2.90 -27.08
N LEU A 144 0.01 -2.06 -27.98
CA LEU A 144 0.02 -0.61 -27.82
C LEU A 144 -0.91 -0.16 -26.68
N CYS A 145 -2.11 -0.71 -26.56
CA CYS A 145 -3.01 -0.40 -25.45
C CYS A 145 -2.42 -0.83 -24.10
N MET A 146 -1.72 -1.96 -24.06
CA MET A 146 -0.95 -2.39 -22.89
C MET A 146 0.13 -1.38 -22.52
N LEU A 147 0.89 -0.86 -23.49
CA LEU A 147 1.89 0.20 -23.29
C LEU A 147 1.26 1.49 -22.75
N PHE A 148 0.18 1.96 -23.38
CA PHE A 148 -0.55 3.16 -22.96
C PHE A 148 -1.09 3.02 -21.53
N SER A 149 -1.56 1.83 -21.15
CA SER A 149 -2.04 1.57 -19.79
C SER A 149 -0.93 1.74 -18.74
N CYS A 150 0.32 1.38 -19.05
CA CYS A 150 1.46 1.67 -18.17
C CYS A 150 1.67 3.17 -17.97
N PHE A 151 1.60 3.96 -19.05
CA PHE A 151 1.74 5.42 -18.96
C PHE A 151 0.60 6.09 -18.20
N VAL A 152 -0.65 5.72 -18.50
CA VAL A 152 -1.83 6.21 -17.78
C VAL A 152 -1.66 5.93 -16.29
N ARG A 153 -1.28 4.70 -15.91
CA ARG A 153 -1.01 4.35 -14.51
C ARG A 153 0.06 5.23 -13.90
N LYS A 154 1.20 5.38 -14.59
CA LYS A 154 2.35 6.16 -14.09
C LYS A 154 1.94 7.60 -13.80
N ILE A 155 1.25 8.25 -14.74
CA ILE A 155 0.77 9.63 -14.60
C ILE A 155 -0.21 9.72 -13.42
N VAL A 156 -1.22 8.83 -13.35
CA VAL A 156 -2.23 8.85 -12.28
C VAL A 156 -1.59 8.69 -10.89
N ILE A 157 -0.67 7.74 -10.73
CA ILE A 157 0.02 7.51 -9.46
C ILE A 157 0.93 8.68 -9.10
N GLU A 158 1.66 9.25 -10.06
CA GLU A 158 2.53 10.40 -9.82
C GLU A 158 1.74 11.63 -9.39
N MET A 159 0.57 11.89 -9.98
CA MET A 159 -0.32 12.95 -9.53
C MET A 159 -0.80 12.75 -8.08
N CYS A 160 -1.14 11.53 -7.69
CA CYS A 160 -1.51 11.24 -6.30
C CYS A 160 -0.33 11.42 -5.33
N LYS A 161 0.87 10.96 -5.74
CA LYS A 161 2.10 11.14 -4.96
C LYS A 161 2.46 12.60 -4.78
N ASP A 162 2.37 13.40 -5.85
CA ASP A 162 2.66 14.84 -5.79
C ASP A 162 1.66 15.57 -4.88
N THR A 163 0.38 15.18 -4.90
CA THR A 163 -0.63 15.72 -3.97
C THR A 163 -0.32 15.36 -2.51
N LEU A 164 0.14 14.14 -2.26
CA LEU A 164 0.57 13.72 -0.93
C LEU A 164 1.85 14.45 -0.49
N ASP A 165 2.76 14.74 -1.42
CA ASP A 165 3.95 15.55 -1.17
C ASP A 165 3.57 17.00 -0.81
N ASP A 166 2.57 17.60 -1.47
CA ASP A 166 2.03 18.91 -1.11
C ASP A 166 1.41 18.90 0.30
N ALA A 167 0.65 17.85 0.65
CA ALA A 167 0.09 17.70 1.99
C ALA A 167 1.18 17.53 3.07
N ALA A 168 2.24 16.79 2.77
CA ALA A 168 3.40 16.64 3.64
C ALA A 168 4.19 17.96 3.77
N GLU A 169 4.22 18.78 2.72
CA GLU A 169 4.79 20.12 2.79
C GLU A 169 4.04 21.03 3.76
N GLU A 170 2.71 21.03 3.66
CA GLU A 170 1.88 21.86 4.52
C GLU A 170 1.95 21.40 5.98
N ALA A 171 2.05 20.08 6.20
CA ALA A 171 2.27 19.50 7.51
C ALA A 171 3.61 19.92 8.13
N GLU A 172 4.68 20.07 7.33
CA GLU A 172 5.98 20.56 7.81
C GLU A 172 5.92 22.02 8.27
N LYS A 173 5.03 22.84 7.68
CA LYS A 173 4.89 24.27 7.98
C LYS A 173 4.06 24.56 9.24
N THR A 174 3.04 23.73 9.51
CA THR A 174 1.96 24.09 10.44
C THR A 174 2.27 23.75 11.89
N ASP A 175 2.86 22.59 12.19
CA ASP A 175 3.25 22.17 13.56
C ASP A 175 3.99 20.82 13.50
N CYS A 176 5.09 20.69 14.25
CA CYS A 176 5.95 19.50 14.28
C CYS A 176 5.94 18.77 15.63
N GLU A 177 5.05 19.11 16.56
CA GLU A 177 4.98 18.42 17.85
C GLU A 177 4.78 16.91 17.69
N PRO A 178 5.65 16.08 18.30
CA PRO A 178 5.53 14.64 18.23
C PRO A 178 4.34 14.18 19.08
N VAL A 179 3.55 13.28 18.52
CA VAL A 179 2.37 12.72 19.21
C VAL A 179 2.46 11.20 19.28
N LYS A 180 1.84 10.65 20.33
CA LYS A 180 1.79 9.21 20.58
C LYS A 180 0.55 8.63 19.93
N VAL A 181 0.76 7.76 18.94
CA VAL A 181 -0.33 7.16 18.19
C VAL A 181 -0.32 5.66 18.36
N PHE A 182 -1.50 5.10 18.58
CA PHE A 182 -1.73 3.69 18.51
C PHE A 182 -2.76 3.40 17.42
N LEU A 183 -2.48 2.42 16.57
CA LEU A 183 -3.36 2.02 15.49
C LEU A 183 -3.81 0.59 15.71
N THR A 184 -5.11 0.33 15.53
CA THR A 184 -5.67 -1.01 15.45
C THR A 184 -6.01 -1.34 14.00
N MET A 185 -5.45 -2.44 13.51
CA MET A 185 -5.70 -3.00 12.17
C MET A 185 -7.06 -3.72 12.13
N PRO A 186 -7.64 -3.96 10.94
CA PRO A 186 -8.87 -4.76 10.78
C PRO A 186 -8.75 -6.18 11.36
N THR A 187 -7.53 -6.72 11.42
CA THR A 187 -7.20 -8.02 12.02
C THR A 187 -7.17 -8.00 13.55
N GLY A 188 -7.36 -6.84 14.18
CA GLY A 188 -7.22 -6.62 15.62
C GLY A 188 -5.77 -6.46 16.10
N GLN A 189 -4.79 -6.48 15.19
CA GLN A 189 -3.39 -6.26 15.54
C GLN A 189 -3.15 -4.78 15.88
N GLY A 190 -2.33 -4.53 16.91
CA GLY A 190 -1.98 -3.18 17.36
C GLY A 190 -0.59 -2.76 16.88
N VAL A 191 -0.48 -1.54 16.39
CA VAL A 191 0.76 -0.96 15.85
C VAL A 191 0.98 0.41 16.47
N THR A 192 2.20 0.69 16.93
CA THR A 192 2.55 2.02 17.43
C THR A 192 3.06 2.87 16.28
N ILE A 193 2.57 4.11 16.17
CA ILE A 193 3.05 5.08 15.19
C ILE A 193 3.66 6.27 15.94
N ARG A 194 4.85 6.69 15.51
CA ARG A 194 5.54 7.89 15.99
C ARG A 194 5.67 8.87 14.85
N THR A 195 5.01 10.02 14.97
CA THR A 195 5.04 11.08 13.96
C THR A 195 4.55 12.40 14.58
N SER A 196 4.44 13.46 13.78
CA SER A 196 3.90 14.74 14.23
C SER A 196 2.38 14.83 14.06
N ARG A 197 1.74 15.69 14.85
CA ARG A 197 0.29 15.97 14.78
C ARG A 197 -0.17 16.29 13.35
N SER A 198 0.55 17.19 12.68
CA SER A 198 0.19 17.64 11.32
C SER A 198 0.29 16.53 10.27
N VAL A 199 1.24 15.60 10.40
CA VAL A 199 1.35 14.46 9.46
C VAL A 199 0.13 13.55 9.58
N ILE A 200 -0.38 13.32 10.79
CA ILE A 200 -1.56 12.48 10.99
C ILE A 200 -2.77 13.11 10.31
N ILE A 201 -3.05 14.37 10.62
CA ILE A 201 -4.24 15.06 10.12
C ILE A 201 -4.17 15.22 8.61
N ASN A 202 -3.05 15.71 8.07
CA ASN A 202 -2.95 16.10 6.66
C ASN A 202 -2.60 14.93 5.74
N CYS A 203 -1.89 13.90 6.21
CA CYS A 203 -1.40 12.82 5.33
C CYS A 203 -2.00 11.44 5.64
N LEU A 204 -2.25 11.11 6.92
CA LEU A 204 -2.67 9.75 7.31
C LEU A 204 -4.19 9.61 7.44
N LEU A 205 -4.89 10.66 7.84
CA LEU A 205 -6.35 10.67 8.01
C LEU A 205 -7.06 11.31 6.82
N THR A 206 -6.43 12.28 6.16
CA THR A 206 -7.04 12.99 5.04
C THR A 206 -6.62 12.38 3.70
N GLU A 207 -7.61 12.05 2.88
CA GLU A 207 -7.42 11.67 1.48
C GLU A 207 -6.82 12.85 0.67
N PRO A 208 -5.63 12.70 0.07
CA PRO A 208 -5.04 13.74 -0.75
C PRO A 208 -5.91 14.00 -1.99
N ARG A 209 -6.48 15.20 -2.11
CA ARG A 209 -7.30 15.59 -3.26
C ARG A 209 -6.45 16.26 -4.33
N THR A 210 -6.44 15.70 -5.53
CA THR A 210 -5.57 16.19 -6.62
C THR A 210 -5.88 17.64 -7.02
N THR A 211 -4.84 18.47 -7.09
CA THR A 211 -4.93 19.89 -7.45
C THR A 211 -5.52 20.10 -8.85
N HIS A 212 -5.18 19.23 -9.80
CA HIS A 212 -5.65 19.27 -11.19
C HIS A 212 -6.70 18.20 -11.48
N ARG A 213 -7.84 18.25 -10.78
CA ARG A 213 -8.92 17.25 -10.88
C ARG A 213 -9.39 16.96 -12.32
N LYS A 214 -9.56 17.98 -13.16
CA LYS A 214 -10.01 17.78 -14.55
C LYS A 214 -8.99 16.98 -15.37
N PHE A 215 -7.71 17.28 -15.23
CA PHE A 215 -6.64 16.55 -15.92
C PHE A 215 -6.57 15.11 -15.42
N TYR A 216 -6.64 14.93 -14.10
CA TYR A 216 -6.69 13.62 -13.45
C TYR A 216 -7.84 12.75 -14.00
N ASP A 217 -9.06 13.28 -14.03
CA ASP A 217 -10.24 12.56 -14.53
C ASP A 217 -10.16 12.29 -16.04
N THR A 218 -9.53 13.19 -16.81
CA THR A 218 -9.30 12.98 -18.25
C THR A 218 -8.33 11.83 -18.51
N VAL A 219 -7.21 11.78 -17.79
CA VAL A 219 -6.22 10.69 -17.91
C VAL A 219 -6.85 9.35 -17.49
N ARG A 220 -7.70 9.35 -16.46
CA ARG A 220 -8.47 8.16 -16.08
C ARG A 220 -9.49 7.73 -17.13
N GLY A 221 -10.18 8.69 -17.76
CA GLY A 221 -11.07 8.42 -18.90
C GLY A 221 -10.32 7.78 -20.07
N LEU A 222 -9.11 8.26 -20.36
CA LEU A 222 -8.21 7.63 -21.34
C LEU A 222 -7.82 6.21 -20.91
N GLY A 223 -7.63 5.98 -19.61
CA GLY A 223 -7.42 4.64 -19.05
C GLY A 223 -8.57 3.67 -19.32
N TRP A 224 -9.82 4.11 -19.15
CA TRP A 224 -11.01 3.32 -19.48
C TRP A 224 -11.10 2.99 -20.97
N LEU A 225 -10.85 3.99 -21.83
CA LEU A 225 -10.83 3.79 -23.28
C LEU A 225 -9.74 2.78 -23.67
N THR A 226 -8.52 2.98 -23.16
CA THR A 226 -7.38 2.10 -23.42
C THR A 226 -7.66 0.68 -22.98
N PHE A 227 -8.24 0.48 -21.80
CA PHE A 227 -8.65 -0.83 -21.30
C PHE A 227 -9.71 -1.49 -22.21
N GLY A 228 -10.75 -0.75 -22.61
CA GLY A 228 -11.78 -1.26 -23.51
C GLY A 228 -11.21 -1.68 -24.87
N CYS A 229 -10.36 -0.85 -25.47
CA CYS A 229 -9.65 -1.17 -26.71
C CYS A 229 -8.73 -2.39 -26.55
N GLN A 230 -8.01 -2.50 -25.43
CA GLN A 230 -7.14 -3.65 -25.15
C GLN A 230 -7.93 -4.95 -25.09
N VAL A 231 -9.07 -4.95 -24.40
CA VAL A 231 -9.97 -6.10 -24.27
C VAL A 231 -10.44 -6.61 -25.63
N VAL A 232 -10.94 -5.71 -26.49
CA VAL A 232 -11.40 -6.07 -27.83
C VAL A 232 -10.24 -6.56 -28.69
N ALA A 233 -9.12 -5.84 -28.68
CA ALA A 233 -7.95 -6.19 -29.48
C ALA A 233 -7.33 -7.54 -29.06
N LEU A 234 -7.30 -7.84 -27.76
CA LEU A 234 -6.83 -9.12 -27.24
C LEU A 234 -7.72 -10.27 -27.72
N GLY A 235 -9.05 -10.11 -27.62
CA GLY A 235 -10.02 -11.13 -28.06
C GLY A 235 -9.93 -11.44 -29.56
N MET A 236 -9.53 -10.47 -30.38
CA MET A 236 -9.40 -10.62 -31.84
C MET A 236 -7.98 -10.97 -32.30
N SER A 237 -7.00 -10.93 -31.41
CA SER A 237 -5.60 -11.24 -31.74
C SER A 237 -5.35 -12.74 -31.93
N SER A 238 -4.26 -13.08 -32.60
CA SER A 238 -3.81 -14.46 -32.77
C SER A 238 -3.50 -15.14 -31.44
N PHE A 239 -3.67 -16.46 -31.37
CA PHE A 239 -3.48 -17.24 -30.15
C PHE A 239 -2.08 -17.07 -29.53
N LEU A 240 -1.05 -16.95 -30.37
CA LEU A 240 0.33 -16.69 -29.92
C LEU A 240 0.44 -15.37 -29.15
N ILE A 241 -0.16 -14.28 -29.68
CA ILE A 241 -0.14 -12.96 -29.04
C ILE A 241 -1.00 -12.95 -27.78
N GLN A 242 -2.15 -13.63 -27.79
CA GLN A 242 -2.98 -13.80 -26.59
C GLN A 242 -2.18 -14.45 -25.46
N LEU A 243 -1.54 -15.60 -25.74
CA LEU A 243 -0.75 -16.32 -24.75
C LEU A 243 0.43 -15.48 -24.24
N LEU A 244 1.16 -14.84 -25.15
CA LEU A 244 2.29 -13.99 -24.79
C LEU A 244 1.87 -12.82 -23.90
N THR A 245 0.77 -12.14 -24.25
CA THR A 245 0.22 -11.02 -23.47
C THR A 245 -0.18 -11.46 -22.08
N VAL A 246 -0.90 -12.58 -21.96
CA VAL A 246 -1.30 -13.14 -20.66
C VAL A 246 -0.08 -13.48 -19.82
N VAL A 247 0.91 -14.19 -20.38
CA VAL A 247 2.15 -14.54 -19.65
C VAL A 247 2.89 -13.31 -19.17
N VAL A 248 3.03 -12.30 -20.04
CA VAL A 248 3.69 -11.04 -19.70
C VAL A 248 2.95 -10.31 -18.58
N MET A 249 1.64 -10.12 -18.69
CA MET A 249 0.84 -9.40 -17.69
C MET A 249 0.75 -10.14 -16.36
N VAL A 250 0.57 -11.48 -16.38
CA VAL A 250 0.55 -12.30 -15.15
C VAL A 250 1.91 -12.23 -14.46
N SER A 251 3.00 -12.46 -15.19
CA SER A 251 4.36 -12.43 -14.60
C SER A 251 4.68 -11.06 -14.01
N ALA A 252 4.38 -9.99 -14.74
CA ALA A 252 4.52 -8.62 -14.26
C ALA A 252 3.67 -8.35 -13.01
N THR A 253 2.44 -8.85 -12.97
CA THR A 253 1.55 -8.71 -11.80
C THR A 253 2.06 -9.48 -10.59
N VAL A 254 2.61 -10.68 -10.78
CA VAL A 254 3.25 -11.45 -9.71
C VAL A 254 4.50 -10.74 -9.19
N LEU A 255 5.34 -10.19 -10.07
CA LEU A 255 6.53 -9.43 -9.66
C LEU A 255 6.15 -8.16 -8.89
N ALA A 256 5.14 -7.44 -9.38
CA ALA A 256 4.57 -6.29 -8.69
C ALA A 256 4.08 -6.71 -7.30
N THR A 257 3.08 -7.58 -7.20
CA THR A 257 2.47 -7.97 -5.91
C THR A 257 3.44 -8.56 -4.88
N ARG A 258 4.57 -9.14 -5.31
CA ARG A 258 5.66 -9.60 -4.42
C ARG A 258 6.60 -8.52 -3.93
N GLY A 259 6.45 -7.30 -4.41
CA GLY A 259 7.24 -6.17 -3.99
C GLY A 259 8.64 -6.06 -4.61
N VAL A 260 8.86 -6.67 -5.78
CA VAL A 260 10.20 -6.77 -6.36
C VAL A 260 10.72 -5.41 -6.81
N GLY A 261 11.82 -4.97 -6.20
CA GLY A 261 12.47 -3.69 -6.51
C GLY A 261 11.86 -2.47 -5.82
N ASP A 262 11.00 -2.70 -4.83
CA ASP A 262 10.30 -1.63 -4.12
C ASP A 262 11.13 -1.00 -3.01
N ASP A 263 10.96 0.30 -2.84
CA ASP A 263 11.42 1.04 -1.67
C ASP A 263 10.21 1.31 -0.76
N GLU A 264 9.94 0.37 0.16
CA GLU A 264 8.81 0.47 1.09
C GLU A 264 8.96 1.59 2.11
N THR A 265 10.19 2.07 2.31
CA THR A 265 10.47 3.14 3.28
C THR A 265 10.04 4.50 2.77
N ARG A 266 9.79 4.64 1.46
CA ARG A 266 9.56 5.93 0.82
C ARG A 266 8.19 5.99 0.16
N ILE A 267 7.44 7.02 0.55
CA ILE A 267 6.14 7.36 -0.05
C ILE A 267 6.23 8.78 -0.58
N GLY A 268 5.91 8.96 -1.86
CA GLY A 268 6.18 10.22 -2.54
C GLY A 268 7.66 10.62 -2.47
N GLN A 269 7.93 11.91 -2.60
CA GLN A 269 9.26 12.46 -2.45
C GLN A 269 9.59 12.84 -1.02
N ARG A 270 8.56 12.98 -0.17
CA ARG A 270 8.69 13.64 1.12
C ARG A 270 8.48 12.76 2.34
N LEU A 271 7.68 11.70 2.27
CA LEU A 271 7.38 10.86 3.44
C LEU A 271 8.34 9.67 3.52
N LEU A 272 8.96 9.52 4.69
CA LEU A 272 9.84 8.41 5.03
C LEU A 272 9.23 7.63 6.19
N LEU A 273 8.86 6.38 5.92
CA LEU A 273 8.27 5.44 6.86
C LEU A 273 9.34 4.40 7.21
N LYS A 274 9.81 4.43 8.45
CA LYS A 274 10.74 3.43 8.98
C LYS A 274 10.00 2.52 9.93
N ARG A 275 10.04 1.22 9.63
CA ARG A 275 9.57 0.20 10.54
C ARG A 275 10.73 -0.24 11.44
N SER A 276 10.47 -0.32 12.73
CA SER A 276 11.32 -1.01 13.69
C SER A 276 10.50 -2.02 14.47
N GLU A 277 11.15 -3.11 14.86
CA GLU A 277 10.59 -4.08 15.78
C GLU A 277 11.28 -3.97 17.12
N TYR A 278 10.54 -4.24 18.18
CA TYR A 278 11.08 -4.23 19.52
C TYR A 278 11.29 -5.65 20.04
N ASP A 279 12.38 -5.84 20.79
CA ASP A 279 12.76 -7.13 21.35
C ASP A 279 11.83 -7.59 22.49
N GLY A 280 11.61 -8.91 22.56
CA GLY A 280 10.81 -9.57 23.60
C GLY A 280 9.39 -9.93 23.18
N THR A 281 8.51 -10.14 24.15
CA THR A 281 7.14 -10.65 23.95
C THR A 281 6.16 -9.58 23.45
N GLY A 282 5.16 -10.01 22.67
CA GLY A 282 4.18 -9.13 22.00
C GLY A 282 2.92 -8.84 22.80
N PHE A 283 3.02 -8.56 24.10
CA PHE A 283 1.85 -8.19 24.89
C PHE A 283 1.42 -6.75 24.64
N ARG A 284 0.11 -6.50 24.47
CA ARG A 284 -0.45 -5.15 24.30
C ARG A 284 -0.08 -4.21 25.46
N ALA A 285 -0.09 -4.71 26.71
CA ALA A 285 0.33 -3.95 27.87
C ALA A 285 1.78 -3.43 27.76
N LYS A 286 2.69 -4.24 27.18
CA LYS A 286 4.07 -3.84 26.90
C LYS A 286 4.13 -2.73 25.85
N SER A 287 3.26 -2.77 24.83
CA SER A 287 3.18 -1.72 23.81
C SER A 287 2.70 -0.41 24.41
N TYR A 288 1.71 -0.46 25.30
CA TYR A 288 1.18 0.73 25.97
C TYR A 288 2.20 1.36 26.91
N ALA A 289 2.93 0.55 27.69
CA ALA A 289 3.99 1.04 28.57
C ALA A 289 5.12 1.76 27.77
N ARG A 290 5.41 1.30 26.55
CA ARG A 290 6.40 1.91 25.64
C ARG A 290 5.98 3.27 25.08
N LEU A 291 4.72 3.65 25.22
CA LEU A 291 4.26 4.98 24.85
C LEU A 291 4.57 6.02 25.93
N ASP A 292 5.02 5.60 27.11
CA ASP A 292 5.38 6.48 28.23
C ASP A 292 4.25 7.47 28.55
N LEU A 293 3.05 6.94 28.76
CA LEU A 293 1.81 7.71 28.85
C LEU A 293 1.77 8.61 30.10
N LYS A 294 1.32 9.85 29.93
CA LYS A 294 0.92 10.74 31.03
C LYS A 294 -0.40 10.28 31.64
N ASP A 295 -0.72 10.71 32.87
CA ASP A 295 -1.97 10.32 33.53
C ASP A 295 -3.23 10.65 32.70
N THR A 296 -3.26 11.82 32.05
CA THR A 296 -4.37 12.23 31.17
C THR A 296 -4.47 11.38 29.90
N GLU A 297 -3.34 10.93 29.37
CA GLU A 297 -3.25 10.03 28.22
C GLU A 297 -3.75 8.62 28.60
N GLU A 298 -3.45 8.15 29.82
CA GLU A 298 -3.98 6.88 30.33
C GLU A 298 -5.49 6.92 30.57
N ASP A 299 -6.03 8.04 31.04
CA ASP A 299 -7.48 8.22 31.19
C ASP A 299 -8.20 8.14 29.84
N SER A 300 -7.59 8.70 28.78
CA SER A 300 -8.08 8.54 27.41
C SER A 300 -8.08 7.07 26.99
N MET A 301 -7.01 6.33 27.30
CA MET A 301 -6.92 4.89 27.01
C MET A 301 -7.97 4.06 27.76
N VAL A 302 -8.34 4.44 28.99
CA VAL A 302 -9.45 3.81 29.73
C VAL A 302 -10.79 4.14 29.08
N HIS A 303 -11.00 5.40 28.70
CA HIS A 303 -12.24 5.84 28.04
C HIS A 303 -12.48 5.09 26.72
N TRP A 304 -11.42 4.82 25.97
CA TRP A 304 -11.48 4.07 24.71
C TRP A 304 -11.50 2.54 24.90
N ASN A 305 -11.57 2.05 26.13
CA ASN A 305 -11.51 0.63 26.48
C ASN A 305 -10.22 -0.07 26.00
N MET A 306 -9.14 0.68 25.78
CA MET A 306 -7.82 0.15 25.44
C MET A 306 -7.09 -0.35 26.69
N PHE A 307 -7.34 0.31 27.82
CA PHE A 307 -7.05 -0.18 29.16
C PHE A 307 -8.32 -0.66 29.86
N PRO A 308 -8.21 -1.62 30.80
CA PRO A 308 -9.35 -2.00 31.61
C PRO A 308 -9.77 -0.86 32.54
N ARG A 309 -11.05 -0.88 32.91
CA ARG A 309 -11.61 0.08 33.88
C ARG A 309 -10.76 0.13 35.15
N ARG A 310 -10.66 1.31 35.77
CA ARG A 310 -9.90 1.54 37.00
C ARG A 310 -10.34 0.65 38.18
N SER A 311 -11.54 0.06 38.11
CA SER A 311 -12.03 -0.95 39.07
C SER A 311 -11.25 -2.27 39.06
N ASN A 312 -10.51 -2.58 37.98
CA ASN A 312 -9.65 -3.77 37.92
C ASN A 312 -8.30 -3.49 38.62
N SER A 313 -8.32 -3.42 39.95
CA SER A 313 -7.16 -3.12 40.78
C SER A 313 -5.97 -4.05 40.48
N ARG A 314 -6.22 -5.35 40.29
CA ARG A 314 -5.20 -6.35 39.95
C ARG A 314 -4.39 -5.99 38.71
N TRP A 315 -5.07 -5.61 37.62
CA TRP A 315 -4.39 -5.24 36.39
C TRP A 315 -3.56 -3.98 36.58
N TRP A 316 -4.12 -2.96 37.24
CA TRP A 316 -3.44 -1.68 37.47
C TRP A 316 -2.24 -1.79 38.41
N GLU A 317 -2.35 -2.56 39.50
CA GLU A 317 -1.22 -2.83 40.39
C GLU A 317 -0.09 -3.57 39.67
N THR A 318 -0.42 -4.58 38.86
CA THR A 318 0.56 -5.30 38.06
C THR A 318 1.22 -4.39 37.02
N TYR A 319 0.41 -3.58 36.32
CA TYR A 319 0.88 -2.62 35.33
C TYR A 319 1.83 -1.60 35.93
N ARG A 320 1.45 -0.95 37.04
CA ARG A 320 2.28 0.02 37.75
C ARG A 320 3.58 -0.59 38.30
N LYS A 321 3.53 -1.80 38.88
CA LYS A 321 4.73 -2.52 39.33
C LYS A 321 5.69 -2.80 38.17
N CYS A 322 5.16 -3.29 37.04
CA CYS A 322 5.97 -3.52 35.85
C CYS A 322 6.55 -2.23 35.26
N LEU A 323 5.81 -1.12 35.29
CA LEU A 323 6.28 0.19 34.81
C LEU A 323 7.44 0.71 35.69
N ALA A 324 7.35 0.54 37.01
CA ALA A 324 8.39 0.95 37.95
C ALA A 324 9.68 0.10 37.87
N GLU A 325 9.58 -1.18 37.48
CA GLU A 325 10.67 -2.15 37.46
C GLU A 325 11.38 -2.31 36.10
N ASP A 326 11.11 -1.43 35.11
CA ASP A 326 11.56 -1.44 33.70
C ASP A 326 10.63 -2.20 32.71
N ASN A 327 10.54 -1.66 31.48
CA ASN A 327 9.73 -2.15 30.36
C ASN A 327 10.05 -3.60 29.96
N LYS A 328 11.26 -4.10 30.26
CA LYS A 328 11.64 -5.51 30.03
C LYS A 328 10.84 -6.48 30.90
N ARG A 329 10.26 -6.04 32.02
CA ARG A 329 9.51 -6.90 32.95
C ARG A 329 8.14 -7.33 32.43
N PHE A 330 7.61 -6.65 31.41
CA PHE A 330 6.41 -7.09 30.71
C PHE A 330 6.60 -8.41 29.96
N ASP A 331 7.82 -8.94 29.84
CA ASP A 331 8.02 -10.27 29.22
C ASP A 331 7.47 -11.43 30.04
N THR A 332 7.21 -11.22 31.34
CA THR A 332 6.56 -12.18 32.22
C THR A 332 5.14 -11.73 32.62
N TRP A 333 4.52 -10.86 31.83
CA TRP A 333 3.23 -10.24 32.10
C TRP A 333 2.14 -11.26 32.50
N ASP A 334 1.94 -12.30 31.70
CA ASP A 334 0.91 -13.32 31.98
C ASP A 334 1.17 -14.10 33.26
N GLN A 335 2.44 -14.41 33.57
CA GLN A 335 2.81 -15.10 34.80
C GLN A 335 2.53 -14.21 36.02
N ARG A 336 2.88 -12.92 35.94
CA ARG A 336 2.63 -11.96 37.02
C ARG A 336 1.15 -11.71 37.26
N LEU A 337 0.37 -11.62 36.18
CA LEU A 337 -1.09 -11.56 36.29
C LEU A 337 -1.60 -12.80 37.01
N LYS A 338 -1.21 -14.02 36.60
CA LYS A 338 -1.66 -15.28 37.23
C LYS A 338 -1.24 -15.42 38.69
N ASN A 339 0.01 -15.11 39.02
CA ASN A 339 0.58 -15.31 40.35
C ASN A 339 0.05 -14.35 41.43
N GLN A 340 -0.66 -13.27 41.07
CA GLN A 340 -1.42 -12.44 42.02
C GLN A 340 -2.80 -13.03 42.38
N GLN A 341 -3.00 -14.35 42.30
CA GLN A 341 -4.12 -14.99 43.00
C GLN A 341 -3.90 -14.81 44.50
N VAL A 342 -4.61 -13.84 45.09
CA VAL A 342 -4.69 -13.68 46.54
C VAL A 342 -5.44 -14.92 47.10
N PRO A 343 -4.95 -15.54 48.18
CA PRO A 343 -5.70 -16.59 48.88
C PRO A 343 -7.06 -16.04 49.32
N GLU A 344 -8.09 -16.89 49.23
CA GLU A 344 -9.49 -16.59 49.62
C GLU A 344 -9.63 -15.95 51.00
#